data_AF-A0A7X5DF90-F1
#
_entry.id   AF-A0A7X5DF90-F1
#
_cell.length_a   1.000
_cell.length_b   1.000
_cell.length_c   1.000
_cell.angle_alpha   90.00
_cell.angle_beta   90.00
_cell.angle_gamma   90.00
#
_symmetry.space_group_name_H-M   'P 1'
#
loop_
_entity.id
_entity.type
_entity.pdbx_description
1 polymer ?
#
loop_
_entity_poly.entity_id
_entity_poly.type
_entity_poly.pdbx_seq_one_letter_code
_entity_poly.pdbx_strand_id
1 'polypeptide(L)'
;QIGAQSIATIEVFNKCDLLDEETLAGLRKRFPGAQFVSARTGYGIDALVDAIAAAASSADAKMDVVVPYQRGDLVSVAHERCHIISEEHQADGTHLQMLVGPAYASMFEPYAVS
;
A
#
# COMPACT_ATOMS: atom_id res chain seq x y z
N GLN A 1 9.97 4.84 -25.67
CA GLN A 1 9.13 3.83 -25.00
C GLN A 1 9.42 3.94 -23.51
N ILE A 2 8.44 4.35 -22.70
CA ILE A 2 8.61 4.56 -21.25
C ILE A 2 8.38 3.22 -20.57
N GLY A 3 9.41 2.69 -19.91
CA GLY A 3 9.44 1.33 -19.33
C GLY A 3 8.51 1.16 -18.13
N ALA A 4 7.20 1.13 -18.36
CA ALA A 4 6.16 0.98 -17.35
C ALA A 4 5.54 -0.43 -17.30
N GLN A 5 6.17 -1.42 -17.93
CA GLN A 5 5.63 -2.79 -17.98
C GLN A 5 5.74 -3.57 -16.66
N SER A 6 6.44 -3.02 -15.67
CA SER A 6 6.65 -3.64 -14.35
C SER A 6 5.89 -2.95 -13.21
N ILE A 7 5.00 -2.01 -13.49
CA ILE A 7 4.26 -1.26 -12.46
C ILE A 7 2.88 -1.89 -12.27
N ALA A 8 2.57 -2.28 -11.03
CA ALA A 8 1.23 -2.76 -10.66
C ALA A 8 0.18 -1.70 -11.05
N THR A 9 -0.84 -2.12 -11.80
CA THR A 9 -1.85 -1.22 -12.37
C THR A 9 -3.25 -1.68 -11.95
N ILE A 10 -4.11 -0.72 -11.63
CA ILE A 10 -5.53 -0.95 -11.34
C ILE A 10 -6.34 -0.39 -12.51
N GLU A 11 -7.15 -1.23 -13.15
CA GLU A 11 -8.06 -0.81 -14.21
C GLU A 11 -9.30 -0.16 -13.61
N VAL A 12 -9.67 1.04 -14.09
CA VAL A 12 -10.79 1.82 -13.54
C VAL A 12 -11.70 2.32 -14.66
N PHE A 13 -12.97 1.91 -14.60
CA PHE A 13 -14.05 2.47 -15.42
C PHE A 13 -14.70 3.63 -14.69
N ASN A 14 -14.22 4.85 -14.96
CA ASN A 14 -14.84 6.06 -14.47
C ASN A 14 -16.08 6.43 -15.30
N LYS A 15 -16.99 7.20 -14.69
CA LYS A 15 -18.28 7.65 -15.24
C LYS A 15 -19.33 6.54 -15.36
N CYS A 16 -19.33 5.56 -14.45
CA CYS A 16 -20.33 4.49 -14.47
C CYS A 16 -21.77 4.99 -14.29
N ASP A 17 -21.96 6.22 -13.81
CA ASP A 17 -23.25 6.90 -13.70
C ASP A 17 -23.90 7.23 -15.06
N LEU A 18 -23.18 7.09 -16.17
CA LEU A 18 -23.72 7.26 -17.52
C LEU A 18 -24.20 5.94 -18.15
N LEU A 19 -23.99 4.82 -17.48
CA LEU A 19 -24.30 3.48 -18.00
C LEU A 19 -25.64 2.99 -17.44
N ASP A 20 -26.38 2.26 -18.27
CA ASP A 20 -27.49 1.45 -17.79
C ASP A 20 -26.99 0.17 -17.09
N GLU A 21 -27.91 -0.49 -16.37
CA GLU A 21 -27.59 -1.65 -15.54
C GLU A 21 -27.11 -2.86 -16.37
N GLU A 22 -27.67 -3.05 -17.57
CA GLU A 22 -27.28 -4.14 -18.48
C GLU A 22 -25.84 -3.96 -18.98
N THR A 23 -25.49 -2.75 -19.42
CA THR A 23 -24.15 -2.41 -19.89
C THR A 23 -23.14 -2.51 -18.76
N LEU A 24 -23.48 -2.00 -17.57
CA LEU A 24 -22.62 -2.09 -16.40
C LEU A 24 -22.37 -3.55 -15.99
N ALA A 25 -23.42 -4.39 -15.99
CA ALA A 25 -23.29 -5.82 -15.70
C ALA A 25 -22.44 -6.55 -16.76
N GLY A 26 -22.60 -6.20 -18.03
CA GLY A 26 -21.77 -6.72 -19.13
C GLY A 26 -20.29 -6.38 -18.95
N LEU A 27 -19.98 -5.13 -18.61
CA LEU A 27 -18.60 -4.70 -18.35
C LEU A 27 -18.01 -5.37 -17.11
N ARG A 28 -18.76 -5.51 -16.01
CA ARG A 28 -18.31 -6.24 -14.81
C ARG A 28 -17.97 -7.70 -15.11
N LYS A 29 -18.77 -8.37 -15.95
CA LYS A 29 -18.47 -9.74 -16.39
C LYS A 29 -17.22 -9.80 -17.27
N ARG A 30 -16.99 -8.79 -18.12
CA ARG A 30 -15.84 -8.74 -19.02
C ARG A 30 -14.54 -8.36 -18.33
N PHE A 31 -14.60 -7.51 -17.31
CA PHE A 31 -13.48 -6.96 -16.56
C PHE A 31 -13.68 -7.18 -15.05
N PRO A 32 -13.57 -8.42 -14.57
CA PRO A 32 -13.93 -8.77 -13.19
C PRO A 32 -13.02 -8.14 -12.12
N GLY A 33 -11.81 -7.69 -12.48
CA GLY A 33 -10.88 -7.01 -11.58
C GLY A 33 -10.93 -5.48 -11.65
N ALA A 34 -11.74 -4.90 -12.53
CA ALA A 34 -11.78 -3.46 -12.72
C ALA A 34 -12.68 -2.78 -11.67
N GLN A 35 -12.26 -1.59 -11.24
CA GLN A 35 -13.05 -0.75 -10.34
C GLN A 35 -14.02 0.11 -11.17
N PHE A 36 -15.30 0.15 -10.76
CA PHE A 36 -16.32 0.95 -11.43
C PHE A 36 -16.70 2.13 -10.54
N VAL A 37 -16.41 3.34 -11.01
CA VAL A 37 -16.55 4.55 -10.21
C VAL A 37 -17.26 5.66 -10.96
N SER A 38 -17.81 6.61 -10.21
CA SER A 38 -18.17 7.91 -10.72
C SER A 38 -17.51 8.98 -9.87
N ALA A 39 -16.46 9.60 -10.40
CA ALA A 39 -15.83 10.75 -9.75
C ALA A 39 -16.79 11.94 -9.57
N ARG A 40 -17.87 12.00 -10.37
CA ARG A 40 -18.89 13.04 -10.28
C ARG A 40 -19.82 12.84 -9.09
N THR A 41 -20.27 11.61 -8.85
CA THR A 41 -21.21 11.31 -7.77
C THR A 41 -20.54 10.81 -6.49
N GLY A 42 -19.25 10.46 -6.55
CA GLY A 42 -18.52 9.81 -5.48
C GLY A 42 -18.72 8.30 -5.42
N TYR A 43 -19.57 7.72 -6.27
CA TYR A 43 -19.82 6.28 -6.28
C TYR A 43 -18.53 5.48 -6.51
N GLY A 44 -18.28 4.49 -5.66
CA GLY A 44 -17.16 3.56 -5.79
C GLY A 44 -15.78 4.13 -5.47
N ILE A 45 -15.68 5.41 -5.06
CA ILE A 45 -14.39 6.04 -4.77
C ILE A 45 -13.71 5.43 -3.55
N ASP A 46 -14.44 5.18 -2.46
CA ASP A 46 -13.86 4.55 -1.25
C ASP A 46 -13.27 3.17 -1.56
N ALA A 47 -14.01 2.34 -2.29
CA ALA A 47 -13.54 1.03 -2.74
C ALA A 47 -12.30 1.11 -3.65
N LEU A 48 -12.22 2.16 -4.49
CA LEU A 48 -11.04 2.41 -5.31
C LEU A 48 -9.83 2.83 -4.45
N VAL A 49 -10.03 3.66 -3.43
CA VAL A 49 -8.97 4.05 -2.49
C VAL A 49 -8.43 2.83 -1.75
N ASP A 50 -9.32 1.96 -1.27
CA ASP A 50 -8.93 0.71 -0.60
C ASP A 50 -8.14 -0.22 -1.54
N ALA A 51 -8.59 -0.36 -2.79
CA ALA A 51 -7.88 -1.16 -3.79
C ALA A 51 -6.49 -0.59 -4.10
N ILE A 52 -6.35 0.73 -4.18
CA ILE A 52 -5.06 1.41 -4.37
C ILE A 52 -4.15 1.18 -3.16
N ALA A 53 -4.68 1.33 -1.94
CA ALA A 53 -3.91 1.10 -0.72
C ALA A 53 -3.40 -0.34 -0.65
N ALA A 54 -4.27 -1.33 -0.91
CA ALA A 54 -3.89 -2.73 -0.92
C ALA A 54 -2.85 -3.07 -1.99
N ALA A 55 -2.98 -2.49 -3.20
CA ALA A 55 -1.99 -2.68 -4.25
C ALA A 55 -0.64 -2.04 -3.89
N ALA A 56 -0.66 -0.85 -3.28
CA ALA A 56 0.55 -0.15 -2.83
C ALA A 56 1.30 -0.94 -1.76
N SER A 57 0.58 -1.53 -0.79
CA SER A 57 1.18 -2.32 0.30
C SER A 57 1.47 -3.77 -0.07
N SER A 58 1.06 -4.24 -1.26
CA SER A 58 1.16 -5.67 -1.63
C SER A 58 2.59 -6.19 -1.72
N ALA A 59 3.57 -5.30 -1.89
CA ALA A 59 4.98 -5.63 -1.91
C ALA A 59 5.68 -5.38 -0.56
N ASP A 60 4.98 -4.85 0.44
CA ASP A 60 5.59 -4.51 1.71
C ASP A 60 5.88 -5.79 2.51
N ALA A 61 7.08 -5.87 3.09
CA ALA A 61 7.44 -6.91 4.02
C ALA A 61 7.04 -6.49 5.44
N LYS A 62 6.36 -7.37 6.18
CA LYS A 62 6.21 -7.19 7.62
C LYS A 62 7.54 -7.47 8.30
N MET A 63 8.02 -6.51 9.10
CA MET A 63 9.28 -6.62 9.84
C MET A 63 9.06 -6.24 11.30
N ASP A 64 9.67 -7.03 12.18
CA ASP A 64 9.84 -6.73 13.60
C ASP A 64 11.32 -6.41 13.80
N VAL A 65 11.66 -5.22 14.30
CA VAL A 65 13.05 -4.75 14.41
C VAL A 65 13.33 -4.07 15.75
N VAL A 66 14.57 -4.14 16.21
CA VAL A 66 15.06 -3.38 17.37
C VAL A 66 16.13 -2.41 16.93
N VAL A 67 15.81 -1.11 16.95
CA VAL A 67 16.70 -0.03 16.55
C VAL A 67 17.40 0.54 17.78
N PRO A 68 18.74 0.42 17.89
CA PRO A 68 19.47 1.04 18.99
C PRO A 68 19.29 2.57 18.99
N TYR A 69 19.27 3.21 20.17
CA TYR A 69 19.08 4.67 20.28
C TYR A 69 20.12 5.52 19.52
N GLN A 70 21.28 4.94 19.22
CA GLN A 70 22.32 5.57 18.40
C GLN A 70 21.93 5.71 16.92
N ARG A 71 20.93 4.93 16.48
CA ARG A 71 20.39 4.90 15.12
C ARG A 71 19.00 5.53 15.03
N GLY A 72 18.81 6.69 15.69
CA GLY A 72 17.57 7.48 15.58
C GLY A 72 17.25 7.95 14.15
N ASP A 73 18.25 7.92 13.25
CA ASP A 73 18.05 8.09 11.81
C ASP A 73 17.10 7.04 11.23
N LEU A 74 17.23 5.78 11.65
CA LEU A 74 16.38 4.69 11.18
C LEU A 74 14.95 4.79 11.70
N VAL A 75 14.76 5.22 12.95
CA VAL A 75 13.43 5.49 13.50
C VAL A 75 12.74 6.61 12.72
N SER A 76 13.49 7.67 12.37
CA SER A 76 12.97 8.75 11.54
C SER A 76 12.56 8.25 10.15
N VAL A 77 13.40 7.42 9.50
CA VAL A 77 13.05 6.80 8.22
C VAL A 77 11.82 5.90 8.34
N ALA A 78 11.68 5.13 9.43
CA ALA A 78 10.51 4.29 9.67
C ALA A 78 9.23 5.13 9.72
N HIS A 79 9.22 6.25 10.45
CA HIS A 79 8.07 7.16 10.50
C HIS A 79 7.75 7.82 9.15
N GLU A 80 8.76 8.13 8.34
CA GLU A 80 8.56 8.82 7.06
C GLU A 80 8.20 7.89 5.90
N ARG A 81 8.72 6.65 5.91
CA ARG A 81 8.76 5.76 4.73
C ARG A 81 8.12 4.40 4.95
N CYS A 82 7.81 4.04 6.18
CA CYS A 82 7.21 2.75 6.53
C CYS A 82 5.85 2.95 7.19
N HIS A 83 5.03 1.91 7.22
CA HIS A 83 3.79 1.90 7.98
C HIS A 83 4.00 1.21 9.32
N ILE A 84 4.10 2.00 10.40
CA ILE A 84 4.33 1.50 11.75
C ILE A 84 3.02 0.94 12.32
N ILE A 85 3.06 -0.33 12.71
CA ILE A 85 1.98 -1.07 13.38
C ILE A 85 2.08 -0.85 14.89
N SER A 86 3.29 -0.94 15.44
CA SER A 86 3.54 -0.69 16.87
C SER A 86 4.97 -0.20 17.10
N GLU A 87 5.14 0.55 18.20
CA GLU A 87 6.41 1.12 18.62
C GLU A 87 6.51 1.08 20.15
N GLU A 88 7.61 0.52 20.67
CA GLU A 88 7.89 0.46 22.10
C GLU A 88 9.35 0.83 22.38
N HIS A 89 9.57 1.62 23.43
CA HIS A 89 10.91 2.01 23.86
C HIS A 89 11.34 1.11 25.03
N GLN A 90 12.36 0.30 24.81
CA GLN A 90 12.91 -0.62 25.80
C GLN A 90 14.38 -0.30 26.12
N ALA A 91 15.00 -1.08 27.01
CA ALA A 91 16.37 -0.82 27.46
C ALA A 91 17.43 -1.00 26.35
N ASP A 92 17.14 -1.86 25.38
CA ASP A 92 18.03 -2.22 24.26
C ASP A 92 17.79 -1.40 22.98
N GLY A 93 16.68 -0.66 22.90
CA GLY A 93 16.37 0.24 21.80
C GLY A 93 14.89 0.49 21.60
N THR A 94 14.54 0.99 20.41
CA THR A 94 13.16 1.16 19.95
C THR A 94 12.75 -0.09 19.16
N HIS A 95 11.77 -0.81 19.69
CA HIS A 95 11.14 -1.97 19.07
C HIS A 95 10.04 -1.48 18.13
N LEU A 96 10.13 -1.85 16.85
CA LEU A 96 9.18 -1.46 15.82
C LEU A 96 8.60 -2.69 15.15
N GLN A 97 7.28 -2.74 15.04
CA GLN A 97 6.59 -3.63 14.10
C GLN A 97 6.06 -2.77 12.96
N MET A 98 6.39 -3.11 11.72
CA MET A 98 6.06 -2.25 10.57
C MET A 98 5.89 -3.03 9.27
N LEU A 99 5.17 -2.43 8.34
CA LEU A 99 5.21 -2.81 6.92
C LEU A 99 6.24 -1.94 6.22
N VAL A 100 7.20 -2.58 5.56
CA VAL A 100 8.36 -1.94 4.95
C VAL A 100 8.36 -2.22 3.45
N GLY A 101 8.31 -1.16 2.65
CA GLY A 101 8.42 -1.28 1.21
C GLY A 101 9.78 -1.86 0.77
N PRO A 102 9.84 -2.57 -0.37
CA PRO A 102 11.06 -3.25 -0.82
C PRO A 102 12.31 -2.37 -0.92
N ALA A 103 12.13 -1.07 -1.20
CA ALA A 103 13.21 -0.10 -1.30
C ALA A 103 13.93 0.18 0.04
N TYR A 104 13.28 -0.11 1.17
CA TYR A 104 13.79 0.16 2.51
C TYR A 104 14.02 -1.12 3.33
N ALA A 105 13.49 -2.27 2.92
CA ALA A 105 13.61 -3.53 3.65
C ALA A 105 15.06 -3.86 4.07
N SER A 106 16.00 -3.78 3.12
CA SER A 106 17.43 -4.05 3.36
C SER A 106 18.10 -3.11 4.37
N MET A 107 17.54 -1.91 4.57
CA MET A 107 18.03 -0.96 5.58
C MET A 107 17.72 -1.45 7.00
N PHE A 108 16.60 -2.16 7.17
CA PHE A 108 16.08 -2.63 8.45
C PHE A 108 16.40 -4.10 8.74
N GLU A 109 16.74 -4.91 7.73
CA GLU A 109 17.15 -6.32 7.86
C GLU A 109 18.21 -6.58 8.94
N PRO A 110 19.27 -5.76 9.10
CA PRO A 110 20.28 -5.97 10.14
C PRO A 110 19.77 -5.86 11.58
N TYR A 111 18.58 -5.28 11.77
CA TYR A 111 17.95 -5.03 13.05
C TYR A 111 16.74 -5.94 13.29
N ALA A 112 16.44 -6.84 12.35
CA ALA A 112 15.30 -7.73 12.43
C ALA A 112 15.42 -8.70 13.61
N VAL A 113 14.32 -8.85 14.35
CA VAL A 113 14.15 -9.83 15.40
C VAL A 113 13.15 -10.87 14.93
N SER A 114 13.55 -12.15 15.02
CA SER A 114 12.79 -13.30 14.53
C SER A 114 11.51 -13.57 15.32
#